data_AF-A0A1Q7MMG7-F1
#
_entry.id   AF-A0A1Q7MMG7-F1
#
_cell.length_a   1.000
_cell.length_b   1.000
_cell.length_c   1.000
_cell.angle_alpha   90.00
_cell.angle_beta   90.00
_cell.angle_gamma   90.00
#
_symmetry.space_group_name_H-M   'P 1'
#
loop_
_entity.id
_entity.type
_entity.pdbx_description
1 polymer ?
#
loop_
_entity_poly.entity_id
_entity_poly.type
_entity_poly.pdbx_seq_one_letter_code
_entity_poly.pdbx_strand_id
1 'polypeptide(L)'
;MSRTSPSQRPRTTTLSEATVESSSPRTPRENYVEEFLAKYPDYRKALWLAARSEEEGLGNPSYQGWQWSDLEMHPTRVLKLVIEGVAKISLRTRRATYYLLKEPDLVKFVLKSSILAK
;
A
#
# COMPACT_ATOMS: atom_id res chain seq x y z
N MET A 1 -41.73 40.79 22.57
CA MET A 1 -41.04 41.85 21.81
C MET A 1 -39.81 42.28 22.61
N SER A 2 -38.60 42.06 22.09
CA SER A 2 -37.40 42.88 22.32
C SER A 2 -36.23 42.29 21.53
N ARG A 3 -35.52 43.19 20.85
CA ARG A 3 -34.54 42.96 19.78
C ARG A 3 -33.15 42.87 20.37
N THR A 4 -32.29 41.98 19.88
CA THR A 4 -30.85 42.30 19.75
C THR A 4 -30.19 41.41 18.69
N SER A 5 -29.80 42.03 17.58
CA SER A 5 -28.85 41.49 16.61
C SER A 5 -27.44 41.99 16.95
N PRO A 6 -26.39 41.21 16.68
CA PRO A 6 -25.08 41.77 16.39
C PRO A 6 -24.71 41.54 14.92
N SER A 7 -24.41 42.66 14.28
CA SER A 7 -23.74 42.80 12.99
C SER A 7 -22.25 42.45 13.12
N GLN A 8 -21.69 41.72 12.15
CA GLN A 8 -20.33 41.97 11.64
C GLN A 8 -20.09 41.19 10.33
N ARG A 9 -19.93 41.93 9.23
CA ARG A 9 -19.17 41.56 8.02
C ARG A 9 -17.93 42.49 7.98
N PRO A 10 -16.99 42.36 7.03
CA PRO A 10 -16.36 41.18 6.42
C PRO A 10 -14.81 41.29 6.49
N ARG A 11 -14.06 40.21 6.21
CA ARG A 11 -12.67 40.34 5.73
C ARG A 11 -12.34 39.24 4.71
N THR A 12 -12.13 39.66 3.47
CA THR A 12 -11.23 39.04 2.48
C THR A 12 -9.78 39.22 2.93
N THR A 13 -8.94 38.19 2.80
CA THR A 13 -7.48 38.21 2.54
C THR A 13 -7.01 36.74 2.46
N THR A 14 -6.73 36.19 1.27
CA THR A 14 -5.43 36.08 0.57
C THR A 14 -4.51 34.94 1.05
N LEU A 15 -3.93 34.26 0.05
CA LEU A 15 -2.65 33.53 0.07
C LEU A 15 -2.65 32.21 0.87
N SER A 16 -2.70 31.09 0.17
CA SER A 16 -1.51 30.29 -0.17
C SER A 16 -0.95 29.54 1.03
N GLU A 17 -1.09 28.22 1.04
CA GLU A 17 0.10 27.38 1.13
C GLU A 17 -0.22 25.99 0.57
N ALA A 18 0.39 25.69 -0.57
CA ALA A 18 0.58 24.33 -1.01
C ALA A 18 1.65 23.72 -0.12
N THR A 19 1.26 22.99 0.93
CA THR A 19 2.18 22.08 1.60
C THR A 19 2.22 20.78 0.81
N VAL A 20 3.07 20.82 -0.21
CA VAL A 20 3.69 19.64 -0.81
C VAL A 20 4.64 19.06 0.24
N GLU A 21 4.12 18.19 1.09
CA GLU A 21 4.88 17.19 1.86
C GLU A 21 4.31 15.83 1.44
N SER A 22 5.06 14.84 0.97
CA SER A 22 6.44 14.53 1.27
C SER A 22 7.01 13.71 0.11
N SER A 23 7.61 14.36 -0.88
CA SER A 23 8.57 13.70 -1.76
C SER A 23 9.90 13.64 -1.02
N SER A 24 9.99 12.75 -0.04
CA SER A 24 11.30 12.29 0.43
C SER A 24 12.03 11.73 -0.80
N PRO A 25 13.25 12.19 -1.12
CA PRO A 25 14.07 11.51 -2.11
C PRO A 25 14.42 10.17 -1.49
N ARG A 26 13.67 9.11 -1.85
CA ARG A 26 14.03 7.75 -1.49
C ARG A 26 15.43 7.57 -2.06
N THR A 27 16.41 7.48 -1.17
CA THR A 27 17.72 6.93 -1.47
C THR A 27 17.53 5.63 -2.27
N PRO A 28 18.55 5.14 -3.00
CA PRO A 28 18.47 3.80 -3.56
C PRO A 28 18.42 2.82 -2.37
N ARG A 29 17.22 2.61 -1.82
CA ARG A 29 16.91 1.41 -1.09
C ARG A 29 17.16 0.35 -2.13
N GLU A 30 18.23 -0.42 -1.90
CA GLU A 30 18.44 -1.72 -2.54
C GLU A 30 17.06 -2.33 -2.75
N ASN A 31 16.71 -2.57 -4.01
CA ASN A 31 15.34 -2.89 -4.39
C ASN A 31 15.09 -4.33 -3.96
N TYR A 32 14.83 -4.51 -2.67
CA TYR A 32 14.72 -5.81 -2.02
C TYR A 32 13.62 -6.65 -2.65
N VAL A 33 12.64 -6.03 -3.32
CA VAL A 33 11.61 -6.72 -4.12
C VAL A 33 12.21 -7.30 -5.41
N GLU A 34 13.08 -6.58 -6.12
CA GLU A 34 13.82 -7.10 -7.27
C GLU A 34 14.77 -8.23 -6.85
N GLU A 35 15.51 -8.05 -5.77
CA GLU A 35 16.39 -9.11 -5.23
C GLU A 35 15.61 -10.34 -4.79
N PHE A 36 14.46 -10.15 -4.15
CA PHE A 36 13.56 -11.23 -3.77
C PHE A 36 13.05 -11.96 -5.02
N LEU A 37 12.63 -11.25 -6.07
CA LEU A 37 12.15 -11.86 -7.31
C LEU A 37 13.27 -12.51 -8.13
N ALA A 38 14.50 -12.04 -8.02
CA ALA A 38 15.67 -12.71 -8.61
C ALA A 38 15.93 -14.07 -7.95
N LYS A 39 15.71 -14.17 -6.62
CA LYS A 39 15.84 -15.43 -5.87
C LYS A 39 14.62 -16.35 -6.02
N TYR A 40 13.42 -15.78 -6.08
CA TYR A 40 12.14 -16.49 -6.10
C TYR A 40 11.22 -15.98 -7.22
N PRO A 41 11.55 -16.27 -8.50
CA PRO A 41 10.84 -15.71 -9.65
C PRO A 41 9.37 -16.18 -9.73
N ASP A 42 9.06 -17.33 -9.15
CA ASP A 42 7.73 -17.92 -9.04
C ASP A 42 6.75 -17.11 -8.16
N TYR A 43 7.24 -16.15 -7.37
CA TYR A 43 6.39 -15.26 -6.57
C TYR A 43 5.83 -14.08 -7.36
N ARG A 44 6.24 -13.89 -8.62
CA ARG A 44 5.82 -12.74 -9.42
C ARG A 44 4.29 -12.66 -9.57
N LYS A 45 3.62 -13.78 -9.85
CA LYS A 45 2.16 -13.83 -9.93
C LYS A 45 1.51 -13.48 -8.58
N ALA A 46 2.05 -14.00 -7.49
CA ALA A 46 1.54 -13.72 -6.14
C ALA A 46 1.68 -12.23 -5.77
N LEU A 47 2.83 -11.60 -6.06
CA LEU A 47 2.99 -10.17 -5.82
C LEU A 47 2.05 -9.31 -6.67
N TRP A 48 1.76 -9.74 -7.90
CA TRP A 48 0.77 -9.06 -8.74
C TRP A 48 -0.65 -9.16 -8.15
N LEU A 49 -1.07 -10.35 -7.71
CA LEU A 49 -2.35 -10.56 -7.03
C LEU A 49 -2.46 -9.74 -5.73
N ALA A 50 -1.38 -9.70 -4.94
CA ALA A 50 -1.33 -8.92 -3.71
C ALA A 50 -1.53 -7.42 -3.97
N ALA A 51 -0.79 -6.86 -4.94
CA ALA A 51 -0.87 -5.44 -5.28
C ALA A 51 -2.26 -5.08 -5.84
N ARG A 52 -2.87 -5.99 -6.60
CA ARG A 52 -4.24 -5.85 -7.11
C ARG A 52 -5.27 -5.88 -5.98
N SER A 53 -5.16 -6.83 -5.04
CA SER A 53 -6.09 -6.97 -3.92
C SER A 53 -6.08 -5.72 -3.03
N GLU A 54 -4.90 -5.13 -2.78
CA GLU A 54 -4.80 -3.87 -2.04
C GLU A 54 -5.43 -2.70 -2.78
N GLU A 55 -5.30 -2.65 -4.10
CA GLU A 55 -5.92 -1.61 -4.92
C GLU A 55 -7.45 -1.70 -4.92
N GLU A 56 -7.99 -2.91 -5.05
CA GLU A 56 -9.43 -3.18 -4.90
C GLU A 56 -9.91 -2.86 -3.47
N GLY A 57 -9.04 -3.04 -2.47
CA GLY A 57 -9.30 -2.74 -1.06
C GLY A 57 -9.30 -1.26 -0.69
N LEU A 58 -8.67 -0.36 -1.48
CA LEU A 58 -8.60 1.08 -1.18
C LEU A 58 -9.98 1.75 -1.07
N GLY A 59 -10.99 1.22 -1.76
CA GLY A 59 -12.37 1.72 -1.70
C GLY A 59 -13.18 1.21 -0.50
N ASN A 60 -12.61 0.30 0.31
CA ASN A 60 -13.32 -0.35 1.41
C ASN A 60 -12.64 -0.03 2.75
N PRO A 61 -13.25 0.81 3.61
CA PRO A 61 -12.72 1.14 4.94
C PRO A 61 -12.55 -0.07 5.88
N SER A 62 -13.24 -1.17 5.59
CA SER A 62 -13.15 -2.41 6.38
C SER A 62 -12.09 -3.38 5.85
N TYR A 63 -11.36 -3.03 4.79
CA TYR A 63 -10.33 -3.90 4.22
C TYR A 63 -9.19 -4.13 5.21
N GLN A 64 -8.95 -5.40 5.56
CA GLN A 64 -7.93 -5.81 6.52
C GLN A 64 -6.65 -6.32 5.85
N GLY A 65 -6.63 -6.46 4.52
CA GLY A 65 -5.58 -7.12 3.75
C GLY A 65 -6.05 -8.38 3.04
N TRP A 66 -5.13 -8.99 2.29
CA TRP A 66 -5.34 -10.23 1.54
C TRP A 66 -4.94 -11.45 2.36
N GLN A 67 -5.48 -12.61 1.99
CA GLN A 67 -5.19 -13.92 2.57
C GLN A 67 -4.38 -14.78 1.59
N TRP A 68 -3.92 -15.95 2.06
CA TRP A 68 -3.17 -16.90 1.24
C TRP A 68 -3.96 -17.40 0.01
N SER A 69 -5.28 -17.54 0.16
CA SER A 69 -6.17 -17.97 -0.92
C SER A 69 -6.25 -16.94 -2.04
N ASP A 70 -6.17 -15.65 -1.72
CA ASP A 70 -6.26 -14.56 -2.68
C ASP A 70 -5.02 -14.48 -3.58
N LEU A 71 -3.88 -15.00 -3.09
CA LEU A 71 -2.63 -15.11 -3.86
C LEU A 71 -2.49 -16.42 -4.63
N GLU A 72 -3.50 -17.30 -4.56
CA GLU A 72 -3.45 -18.65 -5.11
C GLU A 72 -2.19 -19.43 -4.66
N MET A 73 -1.77 -19.23 -3.40
CA MET A 73 -0.52 -19.81 -2.90
C MET A 73 -0.69 -20.49 -1.54
N HIS A 74 0.09 -21.54 -1.29
CA HIS A 74 0.08 -22.24 0.00
C HIS A 74 0.47 -21.28 1.16
N PRO A 75 -0.16 -21.35 2.35
CA PRO A 75 0.12 -20.47 3.48
C PRO A 75 1.61 -20.35 3.85
N THR A 76 2.37 -21.45 3.80
CA THR A 76 3.81 -21.45 4.07
C THR A 76 4.60 -20.58 3.10
N ARG A 77 4.16 -20.50 1.83
CA ARG A 77 4.78 -19.61 0.84
C ARG A 77 4.44 -18.15 1.10
N VAL A 78 3.23 -17.84 1.55
CA VAL A 78 2.91 -16.48 2.03
C VAL A 78 3.84 -16.06 3.16
N LEU A 79 4.12 -16.97 4.11
CA LEU A 79 5.00 -16.66 5.23
C LEU A 79 6.42 -16.28 4.77
N LYS A 80 6.89 -16.82 3.65
CA LYS A 80 8.17 -16.42 3.04
C LYS A 80 8.19 -14.94 2.67
N LEU A 81 7.08 -14.38 2.16
CA LEU A 81 6.97 -12.94 1.89
C LEU A 81 7.12 -12.11 3.17
N VAL A 82 6.64 -12.62 4.30
CA VAL A 82 6.76 -11.94 5.60
C VAL A 82 8.19 -12.03 6.13
N ILE A 83 8.81 -13.23 6.06
CA ILE A 83 10.17 -13.49 6.51
C ILE A 83 11.19 -12.66 5.72
N GLU A 84 11.08 -12.64 4.40
CA GLU A 84 11.93 -11.84 3.51
C GLU A 84 11.57 -10.34 3.53
N GLY A 85 10.56 -9.97 4.31
CA GLY A 85 10.23 -8.58 4.58
C GLY A 85 9.46 -7.86 3.46
N VAL A 86 8.91 -8.59 2.48
CA VAL A 86 8.07 -8.04 1.40
C VAL A 86 6.64 -7.74 1.85
N ALA A 87 6.12 -8.56 2.75
CA ALA A 87 4.80 -8.40 3.35
C ALA A 87 4.87 -8.28 4.87
N LYS A 88 3.76 -7.87 5.48
CA LYS A 88 3.53 -7.83 6.93
C LYS A 88 2.18 -8.45 7.26
N ILE A 89 2.05 -8.99 8.47
CA ILE A 89 0.76 -9.40 9.01
C ILE A 89 0.01 -8.13 9.41
N SER A 90 -1.21 -7.96 8.92
CA SER A 90 -2.09 -6.83 9.22
C SER A 90 -3.02 -7.17 10.38
N LEU A 91 -3.74 -8.29 10.26
CA LEU A 91 -4.66 -8.78 11.28
C LEU A 91 -4.55 -10.29 11.39
N ARG A 92 -4.55 -10.82 12.61
CA ARG A 92 -4.65 -12.26 12.86
C ARG A 92 -5.89 -12.56 13.68
N THR A 93 -6.72 -13.47 13.19
CA THR A 93 -7.92 -13.97 13.88
C THR A 93 -7.76 -15.47 14.19
N ARG A 94 -8.76 -16.07 14.84
CA ARG A 94 -8.78 -17.53 15.07
C ARG A 94 -8.92 -18.34 13.77
N ARG A 95 -9.47 -17.74 12.70
CA ARG A 95 -9.82 -18.46 11.46
C ARG A 95 -8.97 -18.06 10.25
N ALA A 96 -8.34 -16.89 10.31
CA ALA A 96 -7.64 -16.30 9.16
C ALA A 96 -6.50 -15.39 9.59
N THR A 97 -5.50 -15.28 8.72
CA THR A 97 -4.43 -14.27 8.81
C THR A 97 -4.49 -13.41 7.57
N TYR A 98 -4.51 -12.10 7.77
CA TYR A 98 -4.54 -11.08 6.73
C TYR A 98 -3.18 -10.41 6.63
N TYR A 99 -2.77 -10.12 5.41
CA TYR A 99 -1.45 -9.59 5.09
C TYR A 99 -1.58 -8.34 4.22
N LEU A 100 -0.54 -7.52 4.28
CA LEU A 100 -0.35 -6.35 3.43
C LEU A 100 1.10 -6.33 2.94
N LEU A 101 1.32 -5.78 1.75
CA LEU A 101 2.63 -5.43 1.22
C LEU A 101 3.22 -4.32 2.10
N LYS A 102 4.54 -4.37 2.33
CA LYS A 102 5.20 -3.30 3.07
C LYS A 102 5.32 -2.02 2.24
N GLU A 103 5.65 -2.16 0.96
CA GLU A 103 5.77 -1.07 0.00
C GLU A 103 5.01 -1.42 -1.28
N PRO A 104 3.67 -1.24 -1.33
CA PRO A 104 2.87 -1.61 -2.49
C PRO A 104 3.28 -0.85 -3.76
N ASP A 105 3.65 0.42 -3.65
CA ASP A 105 4.11 1.23 -4.79
C ASP A 105 5.40 0.67 -5.41
N LEU A 106 6.34 0.24 -4.57
CA LEU A 106 7.60 -0.36 -5.02
C LEU A 106 7.32 -1.68 -5.75
N VAL A 107 6.46 -2.53 -5.18
CA VAL A 107 6.07 -3.80 -5.81
C VAL A 107 5.44 -3.54 -7.18
N LYS A 108 4.51 -2.59 -7.28
CA LYS A 108 3.88 -2.20 -8.56
C LYS A 108 4.91 -1.67 -9.56
N PHE A 109 5.86 -0.85 -9.11
CA PHE A 109 6.94 -0.33 -9.94
C PHE A 109 7.80 -1.46 -10.52
N VAL A 110 8.28 -2.38 -9.67
CA VAL A 110 9.13 -3.52 -10.06
C VAL A 110 8.42 -4.46 -11.03
N LEU A 111 7.15 -4.77 -10.78
CA LEU A 111 6.38 -5.63 -11.65
C LEU A 111 6.20 -5.02 -13.05
N LYS A 112 6.09 -3.68 -13.15
CA LYS A 112 6.00 -2.94 -14.41
C LYS A 112 7.35 -2.80 -15.11
N SER A 113 8.41 -2.43 -14.40
CA SER A 113 9.76 -2.23 -14.96
C SER A 113 10.30 -3.52 -15.58
N SER A 114 10.07 -4.66 -14.92
CA SER A 114 10.51 -5.97 -15.41
C SER A 114 9.70 -6.48 -16.62
N ILE A 115 8.68 -5.76 -17.10
CA ILE A 115 8.00 -6.05 -18.39
C ILE A 115 8.65 -5.25 -19.52
N LEU A 116 9.18 -4.05 -19.24
CA LEU A 116 9.79 -3.15 -20.22
C LEU A 116 11.24 -3.49 -20.57
N ALA A 117 11.93 -4.28 -19.75
CA ALA A 117 13.36 -4.59 -19.93
C ALA A 117 13.62 -5.78 -20.90
N LYS A 118 12.72 -6.06 -21.84
CA LYS A 118 12.79 -7.22 -22.74
C LYS A 118 12.63 -6.80 -24.19
#